data_AF-A0A849SAS9-F1
#
_entry.id   AF-A0A849SAS9-F1
#
_cell.length_a   1.000
_cell.length_b   1.000
_cell.length_c   1.000
_cell.angle_alpha   90.00
_cell.angle_beta   90.00
_cell.angle_gamma   90.00
#
_symmetry.space_group_name_H-M   'P 1'
#
loop_
_entity.id
_entity.type
_entity.pdbx_description
1 polymer ?
#
loop_
_entity_poly.entity_id
_entity_poly.type
_entity_poly.pdbx_seq_one_letter_code
_entity_poly.pdbx_strand_id
1 'polypeptide(L)'
;MIINTGLNACSAAQAMAMKPILMNEAPILPLKGCDMAKCDCKFTRHNDRRLDSRRDRLKSAEEIMGNANNRREKKERRKQRY
;
A
#
# COMPACT_ATOMS: atom_id res chain seq x y z
N MET A 1 -4.24 -5.24 0.04
CA MET A 1 -5.22 -6.08 -0.70
C MET A 1 -6.04 -6.85 0.31
N ILE A 2 -7.23 -7.32 -0.06
CA ILE A 2 -8.06 -8.23 0.75
C ILE A 2 -8.55 -9.38 -0.12
N ILE A 3 -8.80 -10.54 0.48
CA ILE A 3 -9.48 -11.65 -0.21
C ILE A 3 -10.98 -11.40 -0.16
N ASN A 4 -11.61 -11.34 -1.34
CA ASN A 4 -13.04 -11.41 -1.49
C ASN A 4 -13.47 -12.87 -1.61
N THR A 5 -14.17 -13.34 -0.58
CA THR A 5 -14.76 -14.67 -0.50
C THR A 5 -16.13 -14.66 -1.19
N GLY A 6 -16.29 -15.44 -2.26
CA GLY A 6 -17.60 -15.70 -2.85
C GLY A 6 -18.49 -16.55 -1.95
N LEU A 7 -19.68 -16.94 -2.44
CA LEU A 7 -20.66 -17.75 -1.70
C LEU A 7 -20.07 -19.09 -1.20
N ASN A 8 -19.18 -19.70 -1.99
CA ASN A 8 -18.53 -20.97 -1.68
C ASN A 8 -17.04 -20.76 -1.39
N ALA A 9 -16.72 -19.98 -0.36
CA ALA A 9 -15.34 -19.78 0.04
C ALA A 9 -14.84 -20.87 0.99
N CYS A 10 -13.64 -21.39 0.73
CA CYS A 10 -12.98 -22.35 1.60
C CYS A 10 -12.65 -21.74 2.97
N SER A 11 -12.51 -22.61 3.97
CA SER A 11 -12.14 -22.23 5.34
C SER A 11 -10.88 -21.35 5.39
N ALA A 12 -9.88 -21.67 4.58
CA ALA A 12 -8.64 -20.90 4.47
C ALA A 12 -8.87 -19.46 3.96
N ALA A 13 -9.79 -19.27 3.02
CA ALA A 13 -10.11 -17.95 2.48
C ALA A 13 -10.92 -17.12 3.49
N GLN A 14 -11.87 -17.75 4.20
CA GLN A 14 -12.63 -17.09 5.27
C GLN A 14 -11.73 -16.58 6.40
N ALA A 15 -10.72 -17.38 6.79
CA ALA A 15 -9.74 -16.98 7.82
C ALA A 15 -8.89 -15.76 7.42
N MET A 16 -8.74 -15.50 6.11
CA MET A 16 -7.97 -14.37 5.57
C MET A 16 -8.82 -13.20 5.10
N ALA A 17 -10.13 -13.35 4.93
CA ALA A 17 -11.03 -12.33 4.38
C ALA A 17 -10.98 -10.98 5.14
N MET A 18 -10.76 -11.03 6.46
CA MET A 18 -10.72 -9.82 7.31
C MET A 18 -9.33 -9.22 7.50
N LYS A 19 -8.28 -9.79 6.89
CA LYS A 19 -6.90 -9.33 7.10
C LYS A 19 -6.38 -8.58 5.87
N PRO A 20 -5.77 -7.40 6.04
CA PRO A 20 -5.07 -6.73 4.96
C PRO A 20 -3.82 -7.52 4.60
N ILE A 21 -3.68 -7.82 3.32
CA ILE A 21 -2.58 -8.57 2.73
C ILE A 21 -1.72 -7.62 1.91
N LEU A 22 -0.41 -7.62 2.15
CA LEU A 22 0.54 -6.89 1.32
C LEU A 22 0.67 -7.58 -0.03
N MET A 23 0.84 -6.82 -1.11
CA MET A 23 0.91 -7.39 -2.46
C MET A 23 2.03 -8.41 -2.63
N ASN A 24 3.14 -8.22 -1.90
CA ASN A 24 4.30 -9.11 -1.94
C ASN A 24 4.15 -10.35 -1.04
N GLU A 25 3.19 -10.33 -0.12
CA GLU A 25 2.91 -11.41 0.83
C GLU A 25 1.64 -12.18 0.46
N ALA A 26 0.98 -11.79 -0.64
CA ALA A 26 -0.27 -12.40 -1.07
C ALA A 26 -0.01 -13.84 -1.56
N PRO A 27 -0.64 -14.85 -0.95
CA PRO A 27 -0.54 -16.23 -1.43
C PRO A 27 -1.22 -16.36 -2.79
N ILE A 28 -0.78 -17.35 -3.56
CA ILE A 28 -1.40 -17.67 -4.85
C ILE A 28 -2.78 -18.28 -4.59
N LEU A 29 -3.79 -17.89 -5.37
CA LEU A 29 -5.10 -18.53 -5.37
C LEU A 29 -5.12 -19.65 -6.43
N PRO A 30 -5.75 -20.81 -6.13
CA PRO A 30 -6.43 -21.18 -4.89
C PRO A 30 -5.46 -21.44 -3.72
N LEU A 31 -5.92 -21.16 -2.50
CA LEU A 31 -5.10 -21.31 -1.29
C LEU A 31 -4.71 -22.76 -1.06
N LYS A 32 -3.54 -22.98 -0.44
CA LYS A 32 -3.09 -24.32 -0.05
C LYS A 32 -4.09 -24.90 0.96
N GLY A 33 -4.70 -26.03 0.61
CA GLY A 33 -5.77 -26.64 1.41
C GLY A 33 -7.18 -26.16 1.07
N CYS A 34 -7.39 -25.54 -0.10
CA CYS A 34 -8.73 -25.28 -0.60
C CYS A 34 -9.48 -26.61 -0.85
N ASP A 35 -10.61 -26.76 -0.19
CA ASP A 35 -11.51 -27.91 -0.22
C ASP A 35 -12.63 -27.79 -1.28
N MET A 36 -12.70 -26.64 -1.97
CA MET A 36 -13.70 -26.40 -3.03
C MET A 36 -13.26 -26.96 -4.39
N ALA A 37 -14.15 -27.70 -5.04
CA ALA A 37 -13.95 -28.17 -6.43
C ALA A 37 -13.86 -27.03 -7.46
N LYS A 38 -14.52 -25.89 -7.18
CA LYS A 38 -14.40 -24.64 -7.96
C LYS A 38 -14.28 -23.47 -6.99
N CYS A 39 -13.11 -22.84 -6.97
CA CYS A 39 -12.84 -21.69 -6.09
C CYS A 39 -13.06 -20.37 -6.83
N ASP A 40 -14.01 -19.57 -6.36
CA ASP A 40 -14.32 -18.24 -6.93
C ASP A 40 -13.71 -17.08 -6.13
N CYS A 41 -12.76 -17.35 -5.25
CA CYS A 41 -12.09 -16.32 -4.44
C CYS A 41 -11.25 -15.40 -5.31
N LYS A 42 -11.25 -14.09 -5.01
CA LYS A 42 -10.51 -13.08 -5.75
C LYS A 42 -9.81 -12.11 -4.81
N PHE A 43 -8.64 -11.60 -5.19
CA PHE A 43 -8.02 -10.50 -4.47
C PHE A 43 -8.55 -9.17 -4.97
N THR A 44 -9.09 -8.36 -4.06
CA THR A 44 -9.46 -6.97 -4.36
C THR A 44 -8.37 -6.05 -3.83
N ARG A 45 -7.88 -5.15 -4.69
CA ARG A 45 -6.97 -4.08 -4.27
C ARG A 45 -7.79 -3.04 -3.52
N HIS A 46 -7.44 -2.81 -2.26
CA HIS A 46 -7.85 -1.58 -1.60
C HIS A 46 -7.01 -0.44 -2.14
N ASN A 47 -7.62 0.71 -2.37
CA ASN A 47 -6.90 1.95 -2.64
C ASN A 47 -5.93 2.20 -1.48
N ASP A 48 -4.66 2.37 -1.82
CA ASP A 48 -3.66 2.73 -0.83
C ASP A 48 -3.99 4.14 -0.31
N ARG A 49 -4.51 4.22 0.91
CA ARG A 49 -4.84 5.48 1.58
C ARG A 49 -3.63 6.41 1.77
N ARG A 50 -2.41 5.95 1.50
CA ARG A 50 -1.20 6.79 1.45
C ARG A 50 -1.09 7.62 0.17
N LEU A 51 -1.84 7.26 -0.88
CA LEU A 51 -1.96 8.05 -2.11
C LEU A 51 -2.86 9.27 -1.93
N ASP A 52 -3.79 9.26 -0.97
CA ASP A 52 -4.51 10.47 -0.53
C ASP A 52 -3.59 11.29 0.40
N SER A 53 -2.39 11.56 -0.09
CA SER A 53 -1.48 12.45 0.58
C SER A 53 -2.03 13.86 0.41
N ARG A 54 -2.31 14.53 1.53
CA ARG A 54 -2.55 15.98 1.59
C ARG A 54 -1.43 16.83 0.96
N ARG A 55 -0.38 16.19 0.44
CA ARG A 55 0.74 16.78 -0.30
C ARG A 55 0.38 17.17 -1.74
N ASP A 56 -0.66 16.57 -2.33
CA ASP A 56 -1.15 17.00 -3.66
C ASP A 56 -2.17 18.14 -3.61
N ARG A 57 -2.81 18.37 -2.46
CA ARG A 57 -3.86 19.40 -2.32
C ARG A 57 -3.36 20.76 -1.85
N LEU A 58 -2.11 20.86 -1.41
CA LEU A 58 -1.51 22.12 -0.94
C LEU A 58 -0.13 22.29 -1.57
N LYS A 59 -0.08 22.61 -2.87
CA LYS A 59 0.96 23.52 -3.33
C LYS A 59 0.57 24.90 -2.81
N SER A 60 1.25 25.38 -1.78
CA SER A 60 1.11 26.78 -1.35
C SER A 60 1.66 27.69 -2.44
N ALA A 61 1.10 28.89 -2.59
CA ALA A 61 1.57 29.88 -3.57
C ALA A 61 3.08 30.18 -3.45
N GLU A 62 3.67 29.95 -2.27
CA GLU A 62 5.09 30.11 -1.96
C GLU A 62 5.98 29.00 -2.55
N GLU A 63 5.51 27.76 -2.72
CA GLU A 63 6.28 26.69 -3.39
C GLU A 63 6.40 26.90 -4.92
N ILE A 64 5.48 27.65 -5.52
CA ILE A 64 5.52 28.05 -6.94
C ILE A 64 6.55 29.18 -7.17
N MET A 65 6.80 30.02 -6.16
CA MET A 65 7.66 31.20 -6.27
C MET A 65 9.07 31.01 -5.64
N GLY A 66 9.26 30.08 -4.70
CA GLY A 66 10.50 29.87 -3.94
C GLY A 66 11.62 29.08 -4.64
N ASN A 67 11.43 28.64 -5.88
CA ASN A 67 12.36 27.73 -6.57
C ASN A 67 13.50 28.45 -7.35
N ALA A 68 13.68 29.76 -7.16
CA ALA A 68 14.72 30.51 -7.86
C ALA A 68 16.09 30.51 -7.14
N ASN A 69 16.15 30.46 -5.80
CA ASN A 69 17.38 30.85 -5.08
C ASN A 69 18.02 29.79 -4.16
N ASN A 70 17.37 28.65 -3.88
CA ASN A 70 17.86 27.70 -2.85
C ASN A 70 18.63 26.49 -3.42
N ARG A 71 19.61 26.72 -4.30
CA ARG A 71 20.54 25.69 -4.78
C ARG A 71 21.94 25.76 -4.17
N ARG A 72 22.18 26.31 -2.97
CA ARG A 72 23.58 26.30 -2.48
C ARG A 72 23.83 26.50 -1.00
N GLU A 73 23.21 25.72 -0.12
CA GLU A 73 23.66 25.70 1.28
C GLU A 73 23.46 24.32 1.92
N LYS A 74 24.25 23.35 1.45
CA LYS A 74 24.24 21.98 2.00
C LYS A 74 25.67 21.48 2.28
N LYS A 75 26.48 22.29 2.99
CA LYS A 75 27.88 21.92 3.30
C LYS A 75 28.30 21.91 4.78
N GLU A 76 27.41 22.16 5.73
CA GLU A 76 27.80 22.41 7.14
C GLU A 76 27.17 21.44 8.18
N ARG A 77 26.72 20.24 7.80
CA ARG A 77 26.13 19.26 8.77
C ARG A 77 26.93 17.96 8.93
N ARG A 78 28.25 17.99 8.74
CA ARG A 78 29.13 16.83 8.99
C ARG A 78 30.33 17.15 9.89
N LYS A 79 30.11 17.87 10.99
CA LYS A 79 31.04 17.89 12.12
C LYS A 79 30.25 18.04 13.42
N GLN A 80 29.94 16.90 14.04
CA GLN A 80 29.82 16.75 15.50
C GLN A 80 29.50 15.29 15.80
N ARG A 81 30.55 14.46 15.78
CA ARG A 81 30.65 13.18 16.48
C ARG A 81 32.14 12.79 16.50
N TYR A 82 32.87 13.44 17.40
CA TYR A 82 33.99 12.88 18.16
C TYR A 82 34.25 13.83 19.33
#